data_AF-A0A183EC39-F1
#
_entry.id   AF-A0A183EC39-F1
#
_cell.length_a   1.000
_cell.length_b   1.000
_cell.length_c   1.000
_cell.angle_alpha   90.00
_cell.angle_beta   90.00
_cell.angle_gamma   90.00
#
_symmetry.space_group_name_H-M   'P 1'
#
loop_
_entity.id
_entity.type
_entity.pdbx_description
1 polymer ?
#
loop_
_entity_poly.entity_id
_entity_poly.type
_entity_poly.pdbx_seq_one_letter_code
_entity_poly.pdbx_strand_id
1 'polypeptide(L)'
;MTSVTEAQETVTEDEKHEKSAFVFDKDDAFYMAPAVARLMHYRNAAVLCGLIEITILIVTIFGFFSLQLEKGNTHLWLSTALIILLVFATVTTFLMIYGILAEKPKYMWPQMAFMHIEVTILTIAAILSITSMSMGLQATHRLFGIFIRLIFGRVKV
;
A
#
# COMPACT_ATOMS: atom_id res chain seq x y z
N MET A 1 20.52 7.50 -73.62
CA MET A 1 20.96 7.70 -72.22
C MET A 1 20.05 6.90 -71.32
N THR A 2 20.48 5.93 -70.53
CA THR A 2 21.69 5.10 -70.51
C THR A 2 21.30 4.04 -69.49
N SER A 3 21.21 2.80 -69.94
CA SER A 3 21.20 1.60 -69.09
C SER A 3 22.39 1.67 -68.13
N VAL A 4 22.15 1.48 -66.83
CA VAL A 4 23.22 1.18 -65.89
C VAL A 4 23.01 -0.25 -65.41
N THR A 5 23.74 -1.14 -66.07
CA THR A 5 23.92 -2.55 -65.74
C THR A 5 25.10 -2.67 -64.76
N GLU A 6 24.89 -3.47 -63.73
CA GLU A 6 25.80 -4.19 -62.80
C GLU A 6 27.32 -3.92 -62.80
N ALA A 7 27.87 -3.75 -61.59
CA ALA A 7 28.92 -4.60 -60.97
C ALA A 7 29.22 -4.05 -59.56
N GLN A 8 28.77 -4.71 -58.49
CA GLN A 8 29.50 -5.72 -57.70
C GLN A 8 30.17 -5.09 -56.46
N GLU A 9 29.63 -5.37 -55.26
CA GLU A 9 30.45 -5.57 -54.07
C GLU A 9 29.70 -6.49 -53.08
N THR A 10 30.24 -7.69 -52.97
CA THR A 10 30.04 -8.68 -51.91
C THR A 10 30.35 -8.09 -50.53
N VAL A 11 29.69 -8.59 -49.47
CA VAL A 11 30.26 -8.95 -48.14
C VAL A 11 29.12 -9.07 -47.11
N THR A 12 28.92 -10.30 -46.59
CA THR A 12 28.50 -10.74 -45.23
C THR A 12 27.54 -9.85 -44.42
N GLU A 13 26.58 -10.31 -43.64
CA GLU A 13 26.33 -11.57 -42.94
C GLU A 13 24.95 -11.36 -42.27
N ASP A 14 24.22 -12.45 -42.09
CA ASP A 14 23.30 -12.70 -40.99
C ASP A 14 22.02 -11.88 -40.74
N GLU A 15 21.01 -12.65 -40.33
CA GLU A 15 19.73 -12.28 -39.71
C GLU A 15 18.66 -11.62 -40.59
N LYS A 16 18.17 -12.39 -41.57
CA LYS A 16 16.81 -12.20 -42.07
C LYS A 16 15.81 -12.80 -41.08
N HIS A 17 15.61 -12.13 -39.95
CA HIS A 17 14.39 -12.28 -39.16
C HIS A 17 13.23 -11.79 -40.05
N GLU A 18 12.57 -12.73 -40.70
CA GLU A 18 11.30 -12.50 -41.38
C GLU A 18 10.33 -12.00 -40.31
N LYS A 19 10.13 -10.67 -40.28
CA LYS A 19 9.05 -10.03 -39.54
C LYS A 19 7.75 -10.52 -40.17
N SER A 20 7.29 -11.68 -39.73
CA SER A 20 5.89 -12.06 -39.86
C SER A 20 5.07 -10.88 -39.32
N ALA A 21 4.12 -10.42 -40.12
CA ALA A 21 3.24 -9.33 -39.73
C ALA A 21 2.67 -9.65 -38.34
N PHE A 22 2.91 -8.77 -37.38
CA PHE A 22 2.40 -8.94 -36.02
C PHE A 22 0.87 -8.96 -36.11
N VAL A 23 0.29 -10.16 -36.03
CA VAL A 23 -1.16 -10.37 -35.93
C VAL A 23 -1.47 -10.38 -34.45
N PHE A 24 -2.17 -9.35 -33.98
CA PHE A 24 -2.61 -9.27 -32.60
C PHE A 24 -3.57 -10.43 -32.31
N ASP A 25 -3.11 -11.41 -31.55
CA ASP A 25 -3.93 -12.47 -30.98
C ASP A 25 -4.31 -12.09 -29.54
N LYS A 26 -5.61 -12.07 -29.28
CA LYS A 26 -6.18 -11.65 -28.00
C LYS A 26 -6.02 -12.73 -26.92
N ASP A 27 -5.82 -13.98 -27.33
CA ASP A 27 -5.77 -15.15 -26.46
C ASP A 27 -4.34 -15.67 -26.23
N ASP A 28 -3.32 -14.94 -26.71
CA ASP A 28 -1.90 -15.27 -26.49
C ASP A 28 -1.52 -15.12 -25.00
N ALA A 29 -0.83 -16.13 -24.46
CA ALA A 29 -0.35 -16.17 -23.09
C ALA A 29 0.60 -15.01 -22.73
N PHE A 30 1.31 -14.45 -23.71
CA PHE A 30 2.13 -13.25 -23.54
C PHE A 30 1.27 -12.00 -23.23
N TYR A 31 0.04 -11.99 -23.75
CA TYR A 31 -1.01 -11.03 -23.44
C TYR A 31 -2.01 -11.61 -22.41
N MET A 32 -1.55 -12.35 -21.39
CA MET A 32 -2.34 -12.61 -20.16
C MET A 32 -2.37 -11.39 -19.21
N ALA A 33 -1.51 -10.40 -19.46
CA ALA A 33 -1.54 -9.09 -18.79
C ALA A 33 -2.92 -8.39 -18.76
N PRO A 34 -3.79 -8.43 -19.80
CA PRO A 34 -5.14 -7.87 -19.79
C PRO A 34 -6.10 -8.55 -18.82
N ALA A 35 -5.91 -9.85 -18.50
CA ALA A 35 -6.75 -10.53 -17.52
C ALA A 35 -6.40 -10.05 -16.10
N VAL A 36 -5.11 -9.89 -15.81
CA VAL A 36 -4.61 -9.27 -14.57
C VAL A 36 -4.98 -7.78 -14.52
N ALA A 37 -4.87 -7.05 -15.65
CA ALA A 37 -5.22 -5.63 -15.73
C ALA A 37 -6.73 -5.34 -15.70
N ARG A 38 -7.59 -6.30 -16.07
CA ARG A 38 -9.05 -6.23 -15.86
C ARG A 38 -9.43 -6.54 -14.41
N LEU A 39 -8.75 -7.50 -13.77
CA LEU A 39 -8.88 -7.75 -12.33
C LEU A 39 -8.35 -6.58 -11.49
N MET A 40 -7.30 -5.92 -11.96
CA MET A 40 -6.68 -4.74 -11.36
C MET A 40 -7.19 -3.43 -12.00
N HIS A 41 -8.37 -3.46 -12.61
CA HIS A 41 -9.05 -2.23 -12.97
C HIS A 41 -9.28 -1.43 -11.69
N TYR A 42 -9.02 -0.11 -11.71
CA TYR A 42 -8.96 0.76 -10.51
C TYR A 42 -10.10 0.52 -9.50
N ARG A 43 -11.28 0.18 -10.03
CA ARG A 43 -12.46 -0.20 -9.26
C ARG A 43 -12.28 -1.45 -8.40
N ASN A 44 -11.83 -2.56 -8.98
CA ASN A 44 -11.66 -3.83 -8.29
C ASN A 44 -10.44 -3.78 -7.35
N ALA A 45 -9.37 -3.10 -7.76
CA ALA A 45 -8.20 -2.86 -6.93
C ALA A 45 -8.56 -2.08 -5.65
N ALA A 46 -9.40 -1.05 -5.75
CA ALA A 46 -9.85 -0.26 -4.60
C ALA A 46 -10.66 -1.11 -3.60
N VAL A 47 -11.59 -1.93 -4.09
CA VAL A 47 -12.39 -2.84 -3.23
C VAL A 47 -11.48 -3.85 -2.52
N LEU A 48 -10.56 -4.47 -3.25
CA LEU A 48 -9.64 -5.46 -2.70
C LEU A 48 -8.71 -4.84 -1.65
N CYS A 49 -8.23 -3.62 -1.88
CA CYS A 49 -7.43 -2.86 -0.93
C CYS A 49 -8.20 -2.61 0.39
N GLY A 50 -9.45 -2.16 0.32
CA GLY A 50 -10.27 -1.93 1.53
C GLY A 50 -10.55 -3.22 2.31
N LEU A 51 -10.74 -4.36 1.63
CA LEU A 51 -10.89 -5.66 2.30
C LEU A 51 -9.61 -6.11 3.01
N ILE A 52 -8.45 -5.91 2.38
CA ILE A 52 -7.15 -6.20 2.99
C ILE A 52 -6.93 -5.32 4.23
N GLU A 53 -7.23 -4.02 4.14
CA GLU A 53 -7.09 -3.06 5.23
C GLU A 53 -7.87 -3.51 6.48
N ILE A 54 -9.15 -3.83 6.32
CA ILE A 54 -10.00 -4.34 7.42
C ILE A 54 -9.43 -5.65 7.98
N THR A 55 -8.98 -6.56 7.11
CA THR A 55 -8.43 -7.86 7.53
C THR A 55 -7.17 -7.67 8.39
N ILE A 56 -6.26 -6.80 7.98
CA ILE A 56 -5.04 -6.49 8.75
C ILE A 56 -5.41 -5.87 10.10
N LEU A 57 -6.34 -4.90 10.13
CA LEU A 57 -6.78 -4.28 11.39
C LEU A 57 -7.38 -5.29 12.37
N ILE A 58 -8.18 -6.25 11.89
CA ILE A 58 -8.74 -7.33 12.72
C ILE A 58 -7.63 -8.19 13.30
N VAL A 59 -6.65 -8.61 12.49
CA VAL A 59 -5.51 -9.40 12.95
C VAL A 59 -4.68 -8.63 13.98
N THR A 60 -4.47 -7.33 13.77
CA THR A 60 -3.77 -6.46 14.73
C THR A 60 -4.53 -6.39 16.06
N ILE A 61 -5.84 -6.17 16.05
CA ILE A 61 -6.67 -6.14 17.27
C ILE A 61 -6.61 -7.47 18.00
N PHE A 62 -6.69 -8.59 17.29
CA PHE A 62 -6.59 -9.92 17.89
C PHE A 62 -5.21 -10.16 18.53
N GLY A 63 -4.13 -9.73 17.87
CA GLY A 63 -2.78 -9.77 18.43
C GLY A 63 -2.65 -8.93 19.70
N PHE A 64 -3.17 -7.70 19.69
CA PHE A 64 -3.19 -6.85 20.88
C PHE A 64 -4.04 -7.42 22.01
N PHE A 65 -5.20 -8.02 21.68
CA PHE A 65 -6.07 -8.67 22.66
C PHE A 65 -5.37 -9.86 23.33
N SER A 66 -4.67 -10.69 22.54
CA SER A 66 -3.86 -11.80 23.04
C SER A 66 -2.76 -11.31 23.99
N LEU A 67 -2.09 -10.20 23.63
CA LEU A 67 -1.09 -9.55 24.50
C LEU A 67 -1.69 -9.01 25.81
N GLN A 68 -2.94 -8.51 25.79
CA GLN A 68 -3.61 -8.04 27.00
C GLN A 68 -3.86 -9.18 27.99
N LEU A 69 -4.32 -10.33 27.50
CA LEU A 69 -4.60 -11.51 28.33
C LEU A 69 -3.34 -12.06 28.99
N GLU A 70 -2.20 -12.06 28.28
CA GLU A 70 -0.96 -12.66 28.77
C GLU A 70 -0.19 -11.73 29.71
N LYS A 71 -0.09 -10.43 29.39
CA LYS A 71 0.76 -9.49 30.15
C LYS A 71 0.01 -8.58 31.11
N GLY A 72 -1.33 -8.52 31.06
CA GLY A 72 -2.18 -7.74 31.97
C GLY A 72 -1.92 -6.22 32.02
N ASN A 73 -0.96 -5.73 31.25
CA ASN A 73 -0.38 -4.39 31.37
C ASN A 73 -0.50 -3.57 30.09
N THR A 74 -1.36 -4.00 29.16
CA THR A 74 -1.62 -3.22 27.96
C THR A 74 -2.60 -2.11 28.32
N HIS A 75 -2.21 -0.86 28.09
CA HIS A 75 -3.08 0.29 28.33
C HIS A 75 -4.39 0.12 27.54
N LEU A 76 -5.52 -0.01 28.28
CA LEU A 76 -6.88 -0.15 27.73
C LEU A 76 -7.21 0.92 26.68
N TRP A 77 -6.62 2.11 26.82
CA TRP A 77 -6.77 3.22 25.89
C TRP A 77 -6.34 2.89 24.45
N LEU A 78 -5.23 2.16 24.27
CA LEU A 78 -4.76 1.76 22.94
C LEU A 78 -5.68 0.74 22.27
N SER A 79 -6.16 -0.26 23.03
CA SER A 79 -7.09 -1.25 22.49
C SER A 79 -8.43 -0.62 22.13
N THR A 80 -8.93 0.29 22.98
CA THR A 80 -10.14 1.06 22.70
C THR A 80 -9.98 1.91 21.44
N ALA A 81 -8.84 2.59 21.28
CA ALA A 81 -8.54 3.40 20.08
C ALA A 81 -8.49 2.55 18.80
N LEU A 82 -7.89 1.36 18.85
CA LEU A 82 -7.84 0.43 17.70
C LEU A 82 -9.23 -0.07 17.29
N ILE A 83 -10.11 -0.36 18.26
CA ILE A 83 -11.50 -0.75 17.98
C ILE A 83 -12.26 0.40 17.31
N ILE A 84 -12.09 1.64 17.78
CA ILE A 84 -12.70 2.82 17.16
C ILE A 84 -12.19 2.99 15.72
N LEU A 85 -10.89 2.82 15.48
CA LEU A 85 -10.30 2.89 14.15
C LEU A 85 -10.85 1.79 13.22
N LEU A 86 -11.07 0.57 13.72
CA LEU A 86 -11.69 -0.50 12.94
C LEU A 86 -13.14 -0.14 12.54
N VAL A 87 -13.93 0.41 13.45
CA VAL A 87 -15.29 0.88 13.13
C VAL A 87 -15.24 1.98 12.08
N PHE A 88 -14.29 2.91 12.19
CA PHE A 88 -14.14 3.98 11.20
C PHE A 88 -13.71 3.42 9.82
N ALA A 89 -12.71 2.55 9.78
CA ALA A 89 -12.20 1.91 8.57
C ALA A 89 -13.27 1.05 7.86
N THR A 90 -14.11 0.35 8.62
CA THR A 90 -15.23 -0.40 8.05
C THR A 90 -16.27 0.53 7.43
N VAL A 91 -16.67 1.59 8.12
CA VAL A 91 -17.63 2.59 7.60
C VAL A 91 -17.10 3.28 6.34
N THR A 92 -15.84 3.71 6.32
CA THR A 92 -15.24 4.36 5.15
C THR A 92 -15.12 3.39 3.97
N THR A 93 -14.77 2.13 4.21
CA THR A 93 -14.71 1.09 3.17
C THR A 93 -16.09 0.82 2.56
N PHE A 94 -17.15 0.71 3.39
CA PHE A 94 -18.52 0.58 2.88
C PHE A 94 -18.92 1.79 2.04
N LEU A 95 -18.56 3.01 2.46
CA LEU A 95 -18.86 4.23 1.75
C LEU A 95 -18.14 4.32 0.39
N MET A 96 -16.90 3.82 0.30
CA MET A 96 -16.18 3.68 -0.96
C MET A 96 -16.83 2.65 -1.87
N ILE A 97 -17.18 1.46 -1.37
CA ILE A 97 -17.85 0.42 -2.18
C ILE A 97 -19.17 0.98 -2.74
N TYR A 98 -19.94 1.68 -1.90
CA TYR A 98 -21.15 2.36 -2.35
C TYR A 98 -20.87 3.45 -3.39
N GLY A 99 -19.84 4.27 -3.18
CA GLY A 99 -19.41 5.31 -4.13
C GLY A 99 -19.03 4.76 -5.50
N ILE A 100 -18.35 3.61 -5.50
CA ILE A 100 -17.98 2.85 -6.68
C ILE A 100 -19.22 2.31 -7.42
N LEU A 101 -20.20 1.77 -6.69
CA LEU A 101 -21.44 1.25 -7.29
C LEU A 101 -22.33 2.38 -7.85
N ALA A 102 -22.37 3.52 -7.17
CA ALA A 102 -23.15 4.69 -7.57
C ALA A 102 -22.44 5.60 -8.59
N GLU A 103 -21.23 5.23 -9.03
CA GLU A 103 -20.37 6.00 -9.96
C GLU A 103 -20.19 7.48 -9.55
N LYS A 104 -20.27 7.76 -8.24
CA LYS A 104 -20.15 9.11 -7.69
C LYS A 104 -18.78 9.26 -7.00
N PRO A 105 -17.81 9.96 -7.62
CA PRO A 105 -16.44 10.04 -7.09
C PRO A 105 -16.35 10.78 -5.77
N LYS A 106 -17.36 11.60 -5.43
CA LYS A 106 -17.42 12.35 -4.16
C LYS A 106 -17.37 11.45 -2.93
N TYR A 107 -17.84 10.20 -3.02
CA TYR A 107 -17.83 9.26 -1.90
C TYR A 107 -16.48 8.53 -1.73
N MET A 108 -15.53 8.69 -2.64
CA MET A 108 -14.17 8.13 -2.50
C MET A 108 -13.26 9.04 -1.66
N TRP A 109 -13.57 10.33 -1.58
CA TRP A 109 -12.81 11.32 -0.81
C TRP A 109 -12.59 10.96 0.68
N PRO A 110 -13.61 10.51 1.44
CA PRO A 110 -13.41 10.17 2.85
C PRO A 110 -12.40 9.04 3.08
N GLN A 111 -12.36 8.02 2.22
CA GLN A 111 -11.36 6.95 2.35
C GLN A 111 -9.95 7.43 1.96
N MET A 112 -9.83 8.27 0.92
CA MET A 112 -8.54 8.84 0.54
C MET A 112 -7.97 9.76 1.63
N ALA A 113 -8.81 10.55 2.29
CA ALA A 113 -8.40 11.37 3.43
C ALA A 113 -7.92 10.53 4.62
N PHE A 114 -8.64 9.45 4.94
CA PHE A 114 -8.26 8.53 6.01
C PHE A 114 -6.88 7.89 5.74
N MET A 115 -6.67 7.38 4.52
CA MET A 115 -5.40 6.78 4.10
C MET A 115 -4.23 7.78 4.20
N HIS A 116 -4.44 9.04 3.81
CA HIS A 116 -3.41 10.08 3.95
C HIS A 116 -3.00 10.31 5.40
N ILE A 117 -3.97 10.35 6.31
CA ILE A 117 -3.70 10.53 7.74
C ILE A 117 -2.93 9.33 8.29
N GLU A 118 -3.37 8.12 7.98
CA GLU A 118 -2.75 6.88 8.45
C GLU A 118 -1.29 6.77 8.00
N VAL A 119 -1.04 6.95 6.70
CA VAL A 119 0.33 6.89 6.13
C VAL A 119 1.22 7.97 6.75
N THR A 120 0.69 9.16 7.01
CA THR A 120 1.46 10.24 7.65
C THR A 120 1.86 9.86 9.08
N ILE A 121 0.93 9.32 9.87
CA ILE A 121 1.20 8.87 11.25
C ILE A 121 2.23 7.73 11.24
N LEU A 122 2.07 6.74 10.36
CA LEU A 122 3.02 5.63 10.23
C LEU A 122 4.42 6.12 9.81
N THR A 123 4.49 7.10 8.92
CA THR A 123 5.76 7.70 8.49
C THR A 123 6.45 8.41 9.65
N ILE A 124 5.72 9.21 10.43
CA ILE A 124 6.28 9.88 11.62
C ILE A 124 6.75 8.85 12.65
N ALA A 125 5.95 7.82 12.92
CA ALA A 125 6.31 6.75 13.84
C ALA A 125 7.56 5.99 13.36
N ALA A 126 7.68 5.73 12.06
CA ALA A 126 8.85 5.09 11.47
C ALA A 126 10.11 5.94 11.63
N ILE A 127 10.02 7.25 11.35
CA ILE A 127 11.15 8.20 11.55
C ILE A 127 11.58 8.21 13.03
N LEU A 128 10.63 8.30 13.96
CA LEU A 128 10.91 8.24 15.40
C LEU A 128 11.57 6.91 15.79
N SER A 129 11.10 5.78 15.24
CA SER A 129 11.67 4.46 15.50
C SER A 129 13.12 4.35 15.01
N ILE A 130 13.39 4.75 13.76
CA ILE A 130 14.74 4.72 13.18
C ILE A 130 15.68 5.63 13.97
N THR A 131 15.24 6.86 14.28
CA THR A 131 16.02 7.81 15.08
C THR A 131 16.30 7.27 16.49
N SER A 132 15.32 6.63 17.11
CA SER A 132 15.44 6.02 18.43
C SER A 132 16.45 4.87 18.43
N MET A 133 16.49 4.07 17.37
CA MET A 133 17.48 2.99 17.21
C MET A 133 18.88 3.53 16.90
N SER A 134 18.99 4.62 16.12
CA SER A 134 20.28 5.15 15.66
C SER A 134 21.05 5.96 16.71
N MET A 135 20.37 6.55 17.72
CA MET A 135 21.03 7.36 18.75
C MET A 135 21.59 6.55 19.94
N GLY A 136 21.42 5.22 19.97
CA GLY A 136 21.89 4.35 21.05
C GLY A 136 21.11 4.50 22.37
N LEU A 137 21.29 3.52 23.28
CA LEU A 137 20.49 3.36 24.53
C LEU A 137 20.39 4.64 25.39
N GLN A 138 21.43 5.46 25.42
CA GLN A 138 21.51 6.63 26.28
C GLN A 138 20.64 7.80 25.79
N ALA A 139 20.45 7.94 24.48
CA ALA A 139 19.55 8.94 23.90
C ALA A 139 18.10 8.46 23.88
N THR A 140 17.87 7.16 23.65
CA THR A 140 16.54 6.54 23.71
C THR A 140 15.89 6.76 25.08
N HIS A 141 16.65 6.57 26.17
CA HIS A 141 16.15 6.79 27.53
C HIS A 141 15.77 8.26 27.80
N ARG A 142 16.46 9.21 27.17
CA ARG A 142 16.13 10.65 27.26
C ARG A 142 14.89 11.01 26.46
N LEU A 143 14.77 10.50 25.23
CA LEU A 143 13.61 10.74 24.36
C LEU A 143 12.34 10.07 24.89
N PHE A 144 12.41 8.80 25.33
CA PHE A 144 11.30 8.12 25.99
C PHE A 144 10.90 8.81 27.29
N GLY A 145 11.86 9.31 28.07
CA GLY A 145 11.57 10.09 29.28
C GLY A 145 10.76 11.35 28.97
N ILE A 146 11.11 12.08 27.91
CA ILE A 146 10.37 13.27 27.47
C ILE A 146 8.99 12.91 26.94
N PHE A 147 8.89 11.86 26.11
CA PHE A 147 7.63 11.41 25.52
C PHE A 147 6.62 10.93 26.58
N ILE A 148 7.08 10.10 27.54
CA ILE A 148 6.25 9.68 28.69
C ILE A 148 5.84 10.90 29.50
N ARG A 149 6.73 11.87 29.75
CA ARG A 149 6.37 13.05 30.54
C ARG A 149 5.33 13.95 29.86
N LEU A 150 5.34 13.99 28.53
CA LEU A 150 4.42 14.79 27.72
C LEU A 150 3.04 14.11 27.58
N ILE A 151 3.01 12.78 27.50
CA ILE A 151 1.76 11.99 27.43
C ILE A 151 1.13 11.77 28.81
N PHE A 152 1.94 11.48 29.84
CA PHE A 152 1.47 11.12 31.18
C PHE A 152 1.41 12.28 32.17
N GLY A 153 1.58 13.52 31.72
CA GLY A 153 1.18 14.74 32.44
C GLY A 153 1.31 14.64 33.97
N ARG A 154 2.56 14.62 34.47
CA ARG A 154 2.94 14.49 35.89
C ARG A 154 2.93 13.07 36.47
N VAL A 155 3.96 12.29 36.15
CA VAL A 155 4.52 11.38 37.15
C VAL A 155 5.90 11.93 37.52
N LYS A 156 6.02 12.44 38.76
CA LYS A 156 7.32 12.70 39.36
C LYS A 156 7.93 11.33 39.67
N VAL A 157 9.04 11.03 39.00
CA VAL A 157 10.02 10.03 39.46
C VAL A 157 10.60 10.51 40.78
#